data_AF-A0A1N6KV58-F1
#
_entry.id   AF-A0A1N6KV58-F1
#
_cell.length_a   1.000
_cell.length_b   1.000
_cell.length_c   1.000
_cell.angle_alpha   90.00
_cell.angle_beta   90.00
_cell.angle_gamma   90.00
#
_symmetry.space_group_name_H-M   'P 1'
#
loop_
_entity.id
_entity.type
_entity.pdbx_description
1 polymer ?
#
loop_
_entity_poly.entity_id
_entity_poly.type
_entity_poly.pdbx_seq_one_letter_code
_entity_poly.pdbx_strand_id
1 'polypeptide(L)'
;MRKSLAQVKVRRVLLVAVLIVLAALPVLLLVIQWAPFVLLAFQSSLEKPHLSENDLELALREFRGQRFEPGMHFDVVLPPRLRPMTKMGTVDLFRTADGRMIVLFKTSIGWKGNYRGIVFSDTPLRSEEVVSGTGRDRPSSILIDNFQTFIRKRINDRHYEVFYDLG
;
A
#
# COMPACT_ATOMS: atom_id res chain seq x y z
N MET A 1 -8.03 -67.73 27.06
CA MET A 1 -7.28 -66.47 26.87
C MET A 1 -8.24 -65.28 26.75
N ARG A 2 -8.61 -64.63 27.86
CA ARG A 2 -9.40 -63.38 27.84
C ARG A 2 -8.42 -62.21 27.75
N LYS A 3 -8.27 -61.59 26.57
CA LYS A 3 -7.56 -60.30 26.48
C LYS A 3 -8.31 -59.31 27.36
N SER A 4 -7.63 -58.73 28.34
CA SER A 4 -8.18 -57.77 29.29
C SER A 4 -8.88 -56.62 28.55
N LEU A 5 -10.12 -56.29 28.94
CA LEU A 5 -10.89 -55.15 28.43
C LEU A 5 -10.10 -53.83 28.43
N ALA A 6 -9.11 -53.69 29.33
CA ALA A 6 -8.20 -52.57 29.37
C ALA A 6 -7.33 -52.46 28.10
N GLN A 7 -6.82 -53.57 27.57
CA GLN A 7 -6.00 -53.55 26.35
C GLN A 7 -6.80 -53.15 25.10
N VAL A 8 -8.11 -53.44 25.06
CA VAL A 8 -8.97 -53.07 23.93
C VAL A 8 -9.26 -51.57 23.92
N LYS A 9 -9.49 -50.96 25.09
CA LYS A 9 -9.69 -49.51 25.22
C LYS A 9 -8.44 -48.72 24.82
N VAL A 10 -7.26 -49.13 25.28
CA VAL A 10 -5.98 -48.46 24.95
C VAL A 10 -5.72 -48.49 23.44
N ARG A 11 -5.98 -49.63 22.76
CA ARG A 11 -5.80 -49.73 21.30
C ARG A 11 -6.73 -48.81 20.51
N ARG A 12 -8.00 -48.67 20.95
CA ARG A 12 -8.95 -47.76 20.29
C ARG A 12 -8.56 -46.30 20.44
N VAL A 13 -8.13 -45.89 21.64
CA VAL A 13 -7.66 -44.51 21.89
C VAL A 13 -6.43 -44.20 21.05
N LEU A 14 -5.46 -45.12 20.99
CA LEU A 14 -4.27 -44.95 20.16
C LEU A 14 -4.61 -44.82 18.67
N LEU A 15 -5.54 -45.64 18.17
CA LEU A 15 -5.94 -45.64 16.76
C LEU A 15 -6.66 -44.34 16.36
N VAL A 16 -7.52 -43.81 17.24
CA VAL A 16 -8.18 -42.51 17.05
C VAL A 16 -7.16 -41.37 17.03
N ALA A 17 -6.19 -41.39 17.96
CA ALA A 17 -5.14 -40.37 17.99
C ALA A 17 -4.29 -40.36 16.70
N VAL A 18 -3.93 -41.55 16.18
CA VAL A 18 -3.18 -41.69 14.93
C VAL A 18 -3.99 -41.14 13.73
N LEU A 19 -5.29 -41.45 13.66
CA LEU A 19 -6.15 -40.95 12.60
C LEU A 19 -6.29 -39.42 12.62
N ILE A 20 -6.35 -38.80 13.80
CA ILE A 20 -6.39 -37.33 13.94
C ILE A 20 -5.09 -36.71 13.43
N VAL A 21 -3.93 -37.26 13.80
CA VAL A 21 -2.63 -36.76 13.33
C VAL A 21 -2.49 -36.90 11.81
N LEU A 22 -2.90 -38.05 11.26
CA LEU A 22 -2.86 -38.28 9.81
C LEU A 22 -3.83 -37.36 9.05
N ALA A 23 -4.97 -37.00 9.64
CA ALA A 23 -5.92 -36.06 9.04
C ALA A 23 -5.45 -34.59 9.12
N ALA A 24 -4.65 -34.23 10.13
CA ALA A 24 -4.11 -32.88 10.29
C ALA A 24 -2.85 -32.63 9.43
N LEU A 25 -2.11 -33.69 9.08
CA LEU A 25 -0.85 -33.59 8.33
C LEU A 25 -0.98 -32.88 6.96
N PRO A 26 -2.00 -33.15 6.13
CA PRO A 26 -2.16 -32.48 4.83
C PRO A 26 -2.43 -30.99 4.98
N VAL A 27 -3.21 -30.59 5.99
CA VAL A 27 -3.50 -29.17 6.26
C VAL A 27 -2.24 -28.45 6.70
N LEU A 28 -1.45 -29.06 7.58
CA LEU A 28 -0.17 -28.51 8.02
C LEU A 28 0.82 -28.37 6.85
N LEU A 29 0.92 -29.40 6.01
CA LEU A 29 1.77 -29.37 4.81
C LEU A 29 1.32 -28.28 3.84
N LEU A 30 0.02 -28.09 3.66
CA LEU A 30 -0.53 -27.02 2.83
C LEU A 30 -0.13 -25.65 3.40
N VAL A 31 -0.31 -25.40 4.70
CA VAL A 31 0.12 -24.14 5.34
C VAL A 31 1.62 -23.89 5.16
N ILE A 32 2.46 -24.91 5.33
CA ILE A 32 3.91 -24.80 5.14
C ILE A 32 4.27 -24.49 3.67
N GLN A 33 3.55 -25.08 2.71
CA GLN A 33 3.75 -24.78 1.28
C GLN A 33 3.44 -23.32 0.93
N TRP A 34 2.46 -22.71 1.61
CA TRP A 34 2.09 -21.30 1.39
C TRP A 34 2.92 -20.30 2.22
N ALA A 35 3.52 -20.73 3.33
CA ALA A 35 4.33 -19.88 4.21
C ALA A 35 5.41 -19.05 3.49
N PRO A 36 6.25 -19.58 2.57
CA PRO A 36 7.25 -18.77 1.87
C PRO A 36 6.63 -17.71 0.96
N PHE A 37 5.48 -17.98 0.34
CA PHE A 37 4.77 -16.98 -0.48
C PHE A 37 4.17 -15.86 0.36
N VAL A 38 3.60 -16.20 1.53
CA VAL A 38 3.11 -15.21 2.49
C VAL A 38 4.26 -14.38 3.03
N LEU A 39 5.40 -15.00 3.35
CA LEU A 39 6.58 -14.31 3.83
C LEU A 39 7.19 -13.38 2.76
N LEU A 40 7.27 -13.82 1.51
CA LEU A 40 7.74 -12.99 0.39
C LEU A 40 6.79 -11.83 0.10
N ALA A 41 5.48 -12.08 0.07
CA ALA A 41 4.49 -11.03 -0.07
C ALA A 41 4.60 -10.01 1.08
N PHE A 42 4.80 -10.48 2.31
CA PHE A 42 5.00 -9.63 3.47
C PHE A 42 6.31 -8.83 3.39
N GLN A 43 7.43 -9.46 3.05
CA GLN A 43 8.72 -8.79 2.86
C GLN A 43 8.68 -7.74 1.75
N SER A 44 8.07 -8.05 0.61
CA SER A 44 7.86 -7.08 -0.48
C SER A 44 6.96 -5.91 -0.06
N SER A 45 6.07 -6.12 0.92
CA SER A 45 5.28 -5.04 1.51
C SER A 45 6.05 -4.23 2.55
N LEU A 46 7.17 -4.74 3.07
CA LEU A 46 8.04 -4.06 4.03
C LEU A 46 9.13 -3.23 3.33
N GLU A 47 9.61 -3.67 2.17
CA GLU A 47 10.45 -2.84 1.32
C GLU A 47 9.60 -1.71 0.73
N LYS A 48 9.57 -0.59 1.45
CA LYS A 48 9.02 0.65 0.91
C LYS A 48 9.80 0.95 -0.36
N PRO A 49 9.17 1.04 -1.54
CA PRO A 49 9.85 1.54 -2.72
C PRO A 49 10.29 2.96 -2.38
N HIS A 50 11.60 3.14 -2.19
CA HIS A 50 12.16 4.46 -2.01
C HIS A 50 12.21 5.08 -3.40
N LEU A 51 11.12 5.75 -3.78
CA LEU A 51 11.07 6.48 -5.04
C LEU A 51 12.12 7.58 -4.98
N SER A 52 13.09 7.51 -5.88
CA SER A 52 14.11 8.55 -5.97
C SER A 52 13.47 9.82 -6.50
N GLU A 53 14.00 10.99 -6.11
CA GLU A 53 13.54 12.27 -6.66
C GLU A 53 13.67 12.31 -8.20
N ASN A 54 14.68 11.63 -8.76
CA ASN A 54 14.87 11.50 -10.20
C ASN A 54 13.71 10.77 -10.89
N ASP A 55 13.16 9.71 -10.29
CA ASP A 55 12.02 8.97 -10.85
C ASP A 55 10.74 9.82 -10.82
N LEU A 56 10.55 10.60 -9.75
CA LEU A 56 9.43 11.51 -9.58
C LEU A 56 9.49 12.67 -10.61
N GLU A 57 10.67 13.27 -10.78
CA GLU A 57 10.92 14.31 -11.80
C GLU A 57 10.75 13.75 -13.22
N LEU A 58 11.17 12.51 -13.46
CA LEU A 58 10.96 11.83 -14.73
C LEU A 58 9.47 11.65 -15.04
N ALA A 59 8.67 11.24 -14.04
CA ALA A 59 7.22 11.13 -14.20
C ALA A 59 6.57 12.49 -14.52
N LEU A 60 6.92 13.55 -13.80
CA LEU A 60 6.42 14.91 -14.09
C LEU A 60 6.77 15.38 -15.50
N ARG A 61 8.00 15.10 -15.96
CA ARG A 61 8.43 15.46 -17.31
C ARG A 61 7.58 14.79 -18.38
N GLU A 62 7.19 13.54 -18.20
CA GLU A 62 6.30 12.81 -19.11
C GLU A 62 4.90 13.44 -19.16
N PHE A 63 4.39 13.92 -18.02
CA PHE A 63 3.09 14.59 -17.95
C PHE A 63 3.10 16.00 -18.54
N ARG A 64 4.22 16.73 -18.42
CA ARG A 64 4.36 18.07 -19.04
C ARG A 64 4.22 18.08 -20.55
N GLY A 65 4.51 16.98 -21.23
CA GLY A 65 4.31 16.84 -22.67
C GLY A 65 2.85 16.69 -23.09
N GLN A 66 1.94 16.44 -22.14
CA GLN A 66 0.53 16.19 -22.39
C GLN A 66 -0.30 17.44 -22.08
N ARG A 67 -1.43 17.61 -22.78
CA ARG A 67 -2.35 18.71 -22.56
C ARG A 67 -3.35 18.33 -21.48
N PHE A 68 -3.14 18.83 -20.27
CA PHE A 68 -4.09 18.76 -19.16
C PHE A 68 -4.70 20.14 -18.94
N GLU A 69 -6.03 20.20 -18.88
CA GLU A 69 -6.74 21.45 -18.58
C GLU A 69 -6.48 21.88 -17.12
N PRO A 70 -6.23 23.17 -16.84
CA PRO A 70 -6.10 23.68 -15.47
C PRO A 70 -7.38 23.52 -14.65
N GLY A 71 -7.24 23.31 -13.35
CA GLY A 71 -8.32 23.08 -12.38
C GLY A 71 -8.93 21.68 -12.45
N MET A 72 -8.25 20.71 -13.05
CA MET A 72 -8.78 19.38 -13.30
C MET A 72 -7.93 18.28 -12.65
N HIS A 73 -8.61 17.20 -12.27
CA HIS A 73 -8.03 15.96 -11.75
C HIS A 73 -8.12 14.86 -12.81
N PHE A 74 -7.03 14.09 -12.95
CA PHE A 74 -6.90 13.03 -13.93
C PHE A 74 -6.30 11.77 -13.27
N ASP A 75 -6.81 10.60 -13.63
CA ASP A 75 -6.14 9.32 -13.35
C ASP A 75 -5.30 8.95 -14.58
N VAL A 76 -3.97 8.97 -14.43
CA VAL A 76 -3.02 8.84 -15.54
C VAL A 76 -2.24 7.55 -15.42
N VAL A 77 -2.24 6.76 -16.49
CA VAL A 77 -1.44 5.54 -16.57
C VAL A 77 0.04 5.90 -16.73
N LEU A 78 0.88 5.35 -15.87
CA LEU A 78 2.32 5.54 -15.95
C LEU A 78 2.91 4.79 -17.16
N PRO A 79 3.95 5.36 -17.81
CA PRO A 79 4.76 4.63 -18.78
C PRO A 79 5.28 3.32 -18.19
N PRO A 80 5.47 2.24 -18.99
CA PRO A 80 5.83 0.92 -18.49
C PRO A 80 6.99 0.89 -17.49
N ARG A 81 8.03 1.70 -17.73
CA ARG A 81 9.21 1.83 -16.85
C ARG A 81 8.92 2.43 -15.47
N LEU A 82 7.86 3.23 -15.35
CA LEU A 82 7.47 3.92 -14.12
C LEU A 82 6.31 3.22 -13.40
N ARG A 83 5.58 2.30 -14.06
CA ARG A 83 4.46 1.57 -13.44
C ARG A 83 4.80 0.94 -12.09
N PRO A 84 5.99 0.34 -11.86
CA PRO A 84 6.36 -0.21 -10.56
C PRO A 84 6.40 0.80 -9.41
N MET A 85 6.41 2.11 -9.71
CA MET A 85 6.39 3.17 -8.69
C MET A 85 5.06 3.26 -7.94
N THR A 86 3.99 2.65 -8.46
CA THR A 86 2.64 2.69 -7.88
C THR A 86 2.04 1.30 -7.82
N LYS A 87 1.06 1.10 -6.95
CA LYS A 87 0.41 -0.19 -6.78
C LYS A 87 -0.37 -0.63 -8.02
N MET A 88 -0.96 0.33 -8.75
CA MET A 88 -1.85 0.08 -9.89
C MET A 88 -1.23 0.46 -11.24
N GLY A 89 -0.01 0.98 -11.26
CA GLY A 89 0.60 1.55 -12.47
C GLY A 89 -0.06 2.85 -12.93
N THR A 90 -0.84 3.52 -12.07
CA THR A 90 -1.51 4.80 -12.34
C THR A 90 -1.24 5.80 -11.22
N VAL A 91 -1.41 7.09 -11.52
CA VAL A 91 -1.26 8.20 -10.58
C VAL A 91 -2.46 9.12 -10.65
N ASP A 92 -2.78 9.78 -9.54
CA ASP A 92 -3.68 10.92 -9.56
C ASP A 92 -2.86 12.19 -9.88
N LEU A 93 -3.13 12.79 -11.04
CA LEU A 93 -2.54 14.04 -11.47
C LEU A 93 -3.55 15.18 -11.25
N PHE A 94 -3.13 16.19 -10.52
CA PHE A 94 -3.86 17.44 -10.32
C PHE A 94 -3.14 18.54 -11.11
N ARG A 95 -3.84 19.13 -12.07
CA ARG A 95 -3.39 20.33 -12.76
C ARG A 95 -4.09 21.50 -12.09
N THR A 96 -3.43 22.20 -11.19
CA THR A 96 -4.06 23.28 -10.42
C THR A 96 -4.46 24.45 -11.32
N ALA A 97 -5.34 25.33 -10.83
CA ALA A 97 -5.80 26.50 -11.59
C ALA A 97 -4.65 27.47 -11.97
N ASP A 98 -3.59 27.51 -11.16
CA ASP A 98 -2.37 28.28 -11.45
C ASP A 98 -1.37 27.53 -12.35
N GLY A 99 -1.73 26.36 -12.86
CA GLY A 99 -0.96 25.61 -13.84
C GLY A 99 0.21 24.79 -13.26
N ARG A 100 0.25 24.56 -11.95
CA ARG A 100 1.19 23.62 -11.33
C ARG A 100 0.73 22.18 -11.59
N MET A 101 1.66 21.24 -11.52
CA MET A 101 1.33 19.81 -11.55
C MET A 101 1.65 19.20 -10.20
N ILE A 102 0.63 18.60 -9.58
CA ILE A 102 0.79 17.83 -8.35
C ILE A 102 0.38 16.40 -8.64
N VAL A 103 1.22 15.45 -8.27
CA VAL A 103 1.01 14.02 -8.56
C VAL A 103 0.99 13.23 -7.27
N LEU A 104 -0.01 12.37 -7.12
CA LEU A 104 -0.08 11.37 -6.06
C LEU A 104 0.27 9.99 -6.62
N PHE A 105 1.36 9.44 -6.10
CA PHE A 105 1.82 8.07 -6.36
C PHE A 105 1.33 7.15 -5.23
N LYS A 106 0.22 6.43 -5.46
CA LYS A 106 -0.31 5.44 -4.50
C LYS A 106 0.58 4.20 -4.50
N THR A 107 1.51 4.08 -3.55
CA THR A 107 2.47 2.97 -3.45
C THR A 107 1.89 1.73 -2.77
N SER A 108 0.86 1.90 -1.94
CA SER A 108 0.10 0.79 -1.36
C SER A 108 -1.38 1.14 -1.26
N ILE A 109 -2.25 0.19 -1.54
CA ILE A 109 -3.70 0.31 -1.38
C ILE A 109 -4.15 -0.83 -0.46
N GLY A 110 -4.75 -0.47 0.67
CA GLY A 110 -5.33 -1.37 1.67
C GLY A 110 -6.84 -1.48 1.52
N TRP A 111 -7.49 -1.93 2.60
CA TRP A 111 -8.93 -2.12 2.64
C TRP A 111 -9.70 -0.80 2.48
N LYS A 112 -10.86 -0.85 1.82
CA LYS A 112 -11.77 0.29 1.54
C LYS A 112 -11.14 1.43 0.72
N GLY A 113 -9.98 1.21 0.09
CA GLY A 113 -9.28 2.27 -0.64
C GLY A 113 -8.40 3.15 0.25
N ASN A 114 -8.18 2.76 1.51
CA ASN A 114 -7.10 3.32 2.33
C ASN A 114 -5.79 3.18 1.56
N TYR A 115 -4.95 4.21 1.56
CA TYR A 115 -3.71 4.15 0.80
C TYR A 115 -2.54 4.80 1.54
N ARG A 116 -1.35 4.47 1.07
CA ARG A 116 -0.12 5.20 1.35
C ARG A 116 0.53 5.54 0.03
N GLY A 117 1.22 6.67 0.00
CA GLY A 117 1.79 7.15 -1.24
C GLY A 117 2.73 8.32 -1.03
N ILE A 118 3.08 8.92 -2.16
CA ILE A 118 3.93 10.09 -2.24
C ILE A 118 3.17 11.18 -3.01
N VAL A 119 3.09 12.37 -2.44
CA VAL A 119 2.72 13.58 -3.19
C VAL A 119 4.00 14.25 -3.65
N PHE A 120 4.09 14.49 -4.96
CA PHE A 120 5.19 15.22 -5.58
C PHE A 120 4.63 16.35 -6.45
N SER A 121 5.10 17.57 -6.20
CA SER A 121 4.68 18.77 -6.92
C SER A 121 5.85 19.35 -7.72
N ASP A 122 5.56 19.87 -8.91
CA ASP A 122 6.58 20.42 -9.79
C ASP A 122 7.17 21.75 -9.27
N THR A 123 6.42 22.42 -8.39
CA THR A 123 6.78 23.63 -7.66
C THR A 123 6.37 23.47 -6.19
N PRO A 124 6.93 24.25 -5.24
CA PRO A 124 6.55 24.15 -3.83
C PRO A 124 5.04 24.24 -3.60
N LEU A 125 4.52 23.40 -2.71
CA LEU A 125 3.14 23.54 -2.25
C LEU A 125 3.00 24.85 -1.46
N ARG A 126 1.86 25.51 -1.63
CA ARG A 126 1.54 26.75 -0.92
C ARG A 126 1.18 26.45 0.53
N SER A 127 1.36 27.45 1.39
CA SER A 127 1.03 27.36 2.81
C SER A 127 -0.42 26.96 3.08
N GLU A 128 -1.34 27.45 2.25
CA GLU A 128 -2.78 27.20 2.34
C GLU A 128 -3.18 25.78 1.90
N GLU A 129 -2.36 25.14 1.06
CA GLU A 129 -2.57 23.75 0.64
C GLU A 129 -2.13 22.77 1.73
N VAL A 130 -1.19 23.18 2.59
CA VAL A 130 -0.65 22.39 3.68
C VAL A 130 -1.32 22.80 4.99
N VAL A 131 -2.43 22.15 5.30
CA VAL A 131 -3.17 22.39 6.55
C VAL A 131 -2.42 21.76 7.71
N SER A 132 -1.89 22.61 8.60
CA SER A 132 -1.16 22.15 9.78
C SER A 132 -2.11 21.52 10.79
N GLY A 133 -1.73 20.32 11.23
CA GLY A 133 -2.44 19.58 12.24
C GLY A 133 -2.20 20.13 13.66
N THR A 134 -3.24 20.27 14.47
CA THR A 134 -3.10 20.67 15.88
C THR A 134 -3.11 19.44 16.79
N GLY A 135 -1.93 18.87 17.07
CA GLY A 135 -1.76 17.77 18.01
C GLY A 135 -1.79 16.37 17.38
N ARG A 136 -1.76 15.32 18.22
CA ARG A 136 -1.69 13.91 17.77
C ARG A 136 -2.94 13.45 17.01
N ASP A 137 -4.09 14.01 17.33
CA ASP A 137 -5.39 13.58 16.80
C ASP A 137 -5.74 14.24 15.46
N ARG A 138 -4.93 15.20 15.03
CA ARG A 138 -5.13 15.93 13.77
C ARG A 138 -3.79 15.94 13.04
N PRO A 139 -3.47 14.93 12.22
CA PRO A 139 -2.27 14.98 11.40
C PRO A 139 -2.36 16.14 10.41
N SER A 140 -1.23 16.75 10.06
CA SER A 140 -1.19 17.71 8.96
C SER A 140 -1.70 17.07 7.68
N SER A 141 -2.35 17.85 6.82
CA SER A 141 -2.92 17.35 5.57
C SER A 141 -2.58 18.25 4.39
N ILE A 142 -2.66 17.68 3.20
CA ILE A 142 -2.59 18.38 1.93
C ILE A 142 -4.00 18.41 1.36
N LEU A 143 -4.48 19.61 1.00
CA LEU A 143 -5.77 19.83 0.35
C LEU A 143 -5.53 20.43 -1.04
N ILE A 144 -5.91 19.70 -2.09
CA ILE A 144 -5.76 20.11 -3.50
C ILE A 144 -7.09 19.85 -4.21
N ASP A 145 -7.77 20.88 -4.71
CA ASP A 145 -9.00 20.74 -5.51
C ASP A 145 -10.05 19.76 -4.91
N ASN A 146 -10.33 19.90 -3.60
CA ASN A 146 -11.19 19.03 -2.77
C ASN A 146 -10.65 17.62 -2.47
N PHE A 147 -9.47 17.28 -2.96
CA PHE A 147 -8.75 16.08 -2.58
C PHE A 147 -7.96 16.31 -1.30
N GLN A 148 -8.22 15.52 -0.27
CA GLN A 148 -7.52 15.58 1.01
C GLN A 148 -6.71 14.31 1.26
N THR A 149 -5.44 14.48 1.64
CA THR A 149 -4.59 13.38 2.13
C THR A 149 -3.80 13.83 3.35
N PHE A 150 -3.47 12.91 4.26
CA PHE A 150 -2.71 13.21 5.46
C PHE A 150 -1.21 13.04 5.26
N ILE A 151 -0.42 13.97 5.77
CA ILE A 151 1.04 13.96 5.72
C ILE A 151 1.55 13.03 6.80
N ARG A 152 2.29 12.00 6.39
CA ARG A 152 3.08 11.14 7.29
C ARG A 152 4.46 11.73 7.56
N LYS A 153 5.12 12.23 6.51
CA LYS A 153 6.48 12.75 6.58
C LYS A 153 6.68 13.81 5.49
N ARG A 154 7.18 14.98 5.86
CA ARG A 154 7.67 16.01 4.92
C ARG A 154 9.12 15.70 4.58
N ILE A 155 9.44 15.57 3.30
CA ILE A 155 10.82 15.39 2.82
C ILE A 155 11.38 16.74 2.42
N ASN A 156 10.62 17.51 1.64
CA ASN A 156 10.87 18.92 1.32
C ASN A 156 9.54 19.62 0.98
N ASP A 157 9.59 20.80 0.36
CA ASP A 157 8.40 21.61 0.04
C ASP A 157 7.63 21.14 -1.20
N ARG A 158 8.15 20.13 -1.89
CA ARG A 158 7.58 19.51 -3.08
C ARG A 158 7.24 18.04 -2.88
N HIS A 159 7.82 17.39 -1.87
CA HIS A 159 7.82 15.94 -1.67
C HIS A 159 7.34 15.58 -0.26
N TYR A 160 6.22 14.84 -0.22
CA TYR A 160 5.57 14.41 1.01
C TYR A 160 5.24 12.92 0.95
N GLU A 161 5.57 12.16 1.99
CA GLU A 161 4.96 10.85 2.21
C GLU A 161 3.57 11.07 2.83
N VAL A 162 2.55 10.47 2.22
CA VAL A 162 1.15 10.68 2.61
C VAL A 162 0.41 9.36 2.84
N PHE A 163 -0.74 9.47 3.49
CA PHE A 163 -1.69 8.37 3.66
C PHE A 163 -3.14 8.90 3.69
N TYR A 164 -4.08 7.98 3.48
CA TYR A 164 -5.51 8.20 3.63
C TYR A 164 -6.14 7.01 4.34
N ASP A 165 -7.01 7.30 5.30
CA ASP A 165 -7.67 6.30 6.15
C ASP A 165 -9.14 6.67 6.37
N LEU A 166 -10.05 5.76 6.04
CA LEU A 166 -11.50 5.94 6.15
C LEU A 166 -12.09 5.54 7.52
N GLY A 167 -11.32 4.91 8.41
CA GLY A 167 -11.86 4.37 9.67
C GLY A 167 -12.62 3.05 9.55
#